data_AF-A0A2V7F482-F1
#
_entry.id   AF-A0A2V7F482-F1
#
_cell.length_a   1.000
_cell.length_b   1.000
_cell.length_c   1.000
_cell.angle_alpha   90.00
_cell.angle_beta   90.00
_cell.angle_gamma   90.00
#
_symmetry.space_group_name_H-M   'P 1'
#
loop_
_entity.id
_entity.type
_entity.pdbx_description
1 polymer ?
#
loop_
_entity_poly.entity_id
_entity_poly.type
_entity_poly.pdbx_seq_one_letter_code
_entity_poly.pdbx_strand_id
1 'polypeptide(L)' 'MAQTLGLILANRAVVLGAIKARDLLEQAANAEASGVFDAVWVGDSLLAKPRLESVALLSA' A
#
# COMPACT_ATOMS: atom_id res chain seq x y z
N MET A 1 -18.10 -18.41 7.56
CA MET A 1 -17.45 -17.33 6.76
C MET A 1 -15.99 -17.69 6.63
N ALA A 2 -15.43 -17.62 5.41
CA ALA A 2 -13.98 -17.78 5.23
C ALA A 2 -13.24 -16.55 5.79
N GLN A 3 -12.05 -16.75 6.34
CA GLN A 3 -11.17 -15.65 6.77
C GLN A 3 -10.63 -14.92 5.54
N THR A 4 -10.72 -13.59 5.55
CA THR A 4 -10.14 -12.73 4.52
C THR A 4 -8.82 -12.12 4.98
N LEU A 5 -7.92 -11.85 4.04
CA LEU A 5 -6.62 -11.23 4.30
C LEU A 5 -6.48 -9.90 3.55
N GLY A 6 -5.92 -8.89 4.23
CA GLY A 6 -5.61 -7.59 3.64
C GLY A 6 -4.12 -7.30 3.71
N LEU A 7 -3.57 -6.70 2.65
CA LEU A 7 -2.19 -6.21 2.59
C LEU A 7 -2.15 -4.70 2.83
N ILE A 8 -1.36 -4.24 3.80
CA ILE A 8 -1.11 -2.82 3.99
C ILE A 8 0.15 -2.42 3.22
N LEU A 9 0.04 -1.49 2.28
CA LEU A 9 1.17 -0.92 1.56
C LEU A 9 1.96 0.03 2.48
N ALA A 10 3.26 -0.21 2.58
CA ALA A 10 4.15 0.57 3.44
C ALA A 10 4.52 1.94 2.83
N ASN A 11 3.53 2.78 2.51
CA ASN A 11 3.71 4.05 1.79
C ASN A 11 4.62 5.08 2.48
N ARG A 12 4.85 4.96 3.79
CA ARG A 12 5.87 5.75 4.52
C ARG A 12 7.30 5.40 4.10
N ALA A 13 7.57 4.17 3.68
CA ALA A 13 8.91 3.72 3.32
C ALA A 13 9.48 4.50 2.12
N VAL A 14 8.62 5.05 1.26
CA VAL A 14 9.02 5.95 0.16
C VAL A 14 9.58 7.26 0.69
N VAL A 15 8.92 7.88 1.67
CA VAL A 15 9.39 9.14 2.28
C VAL A 15 10.65 8.93 3.11
N LEU A 16 10.87 7.72 3.63
CA LEU A 16 12.11 7.34 4.31
C LEU A 16 13.23 6.94 3.35
N GLY A 17 13.00 6.94 2.03
CA GLY A 17 14.00 6.56 1.01
C GLY A 17 14.34 5.06 0.98
N ALA A 18 13.55 4.21 1.64
CA ALA A 18 13.80 2.77 1.70
C ALA A 18 13.35 2.04 0.42
N ILE A 19 12.32 2.56 -0.26
CA ILE A 19 11.76 2.03 -1.51
C ILE A 19 11.26 3.18 -2.39
N LYS A 20 10.90 2.89 -3.63
CA LYS A 20 10.26 3.82 -4.57
C LYS A 20 8.75 3.63 -4.59
N ALA A 21 8.01 4.66 -5.03
CA ALA A 21 6.56 4.57 -5.18
C ALA A 21 6.13 3.42 -6.11
N ARG A 22 6.88 3.18 -7.18
CA ARG A 22 6.63 2.08 -8.13
C ARG A 22 6.67 0.70 -7.45
N ASP A 23 7.55 0.51 -6.48
CA ASP A 23 7.67 -0.77 -5.75
C ASP A 23 6.36 -1.10 -4.99
N LEU A 24 5.62 -0.07 -4.53
CA LEU A 24 4.31 -0.26 -3.89
C LEU A 24 3.23 -0.68 -4.88
N LEU A 25 3.22 -0.10 -6.09
CA LEU A 25 2.27 -0.46 -7.15
C LEU A 25 2.51 -1.90 -7.61
N GLU A 26 3.77 -2.30 -7.75
CA GLU A 26 4.14 -3.67 -8.07
C GLU A 26 3.74 -4.65 -6.94
N GLN A 27 3.87 -4.25 -5.67
CA GLN A 27 3.37 -5.04 -4.54
C GLN A 27 1.84 -5.21 -4.59
N ALA A 28 1.09 -4.17 -4.93
CA ALA A 28 -0.36 -4.25 -5.06
C ALA A 28 -0.77 -5.23 -6.19
N ALA A 29 -0.16 -5.10 -7.36
CA ALA A 29 -0.40 -6.02 -8.49
C ALA A 29 -0.03 -7.47 -8.15
N ASN A 30 1.09 -7.68 -7.45
CA ASN A 30 1.51 -9.01 -7.01
C ASN A 30 0.56 -9.60 -5.95
N ALA A 31 0.02 -8.77 -5.06
CA ALA A 31 -0.95 -9.20 -4.06
C ALA A 31 -2.23 -9.73 -4.73
N GLU A 32 -2.77 -9.01 -5.71
CA GLU A 32 -3.91 -9.46 -6.51
C GLU A 32 -3.58 -10.74 -7.28
N ALA A 33 -2.46 -10.77 -8.00
CA ALA A 33 -2.04 -11.93 -8.79
C ALA A 33 -1.82 -13.20 -7.94
N SER A 34 -1.49 -13.05 -6.66
CA SER A 34 -1.29 -14.17 -5.75
C SER A 34 -2.59 -14.90 -5.37
N GLY A 35 -3.74 -14.23 -5.44
CA GLY A 35 -5.02 -14.74 -4.94
C GLY A 35 -5.09 -14.94 -3.42
N VAL A 36 -4.05 -14.51 -2.66
CA VAL A 36 -3.99 -14.66 -1.19
C VAL A 36 -4.70 -13.52 -0.47
N PHE A 37 -4.71 -12.32 -1.05
CA PHE A 37 -5.24 -11.13 -0.42
C PHE A 37 -6.54 -10.69 -1.11
N ASP A 38 -7.53 -10.36 -0.29
CA ASP A 38 -8.83 -9.86 -0.73
C ASP A 38 -8.85 -8.32 -0.86
N ALA A 39 -7.86 -7.65 -0.25
CA ALA A 39 -7.79 -6.19 -0.23
C ALA A 39 -6.36 -5.66 -0.10
N VAL A 40 -6.14 -4.46 -0.65
CA VAL A 40 -4.93 -3.65 -0.45
C VAL A 40 -5.31 -2.33 0.23
N TRP A 41 -4.56 -1.95 1.27
CA TRP A 41 -4.84 -0.77 2.09
C TRP A 41 -3.65 0.20 2.06
N VAL A 42 -3.96 1.49 1.95
CA VAL A 42 -2.98 2.57 2.04
C VAL A 42 -3.27 3.38 3.29
N GLY A 43 -2.26 3.56 4.15
CA GLY A 43 -2.43 4.35 5.37
C GLY A 43 -2.35 5.85 5.11
N ASP A 44 -3.21 6.64 5.76
CA ASP A 44 -3.15 8.11 5.74
C ASP A 44 -2.53 8.68 7.04
N SER A 45 -1.80 9.80 6.92
CA SER A 45 -1.35 10.62 8.05
C SER A 45 -0.83 11.97 7.55
N LEU A 46 -1.73 12.95 7.49
CA LEU A 46 -1.42 14.28 6.97
C LEU A 46 -0.41 15.07 7.83
N LEU A 47 -0.46 14.93 9.16
CA LEU A 47 0.27 15.83 10.07
C LEU A 47 1.38 15.17 10.90
N ALA A 48 1.23 13.89 11.26
CA ALA A 48 2.12 13.27 12.25
C ALA A 48 3.25 12.44 11.64
N LYS A 49 2.97 11.76 10.52
CA LYS A 49 3.85 10.74 9.98
C LYS A 49 3.89 10.83 8.45
N PRO A 50 4.77 11.67 7.88
CA PRO A 50 4.89 11.89 6.44
C PRO A 50 4.93 10.58 5.65
N ARG A 51 4.13 10.51 4.58
CA ARG A 51 3.93 9.37 3.68
C ARG A 51 3.31 9.88 2.38
N LEU A 52 3.23 9.02 1.36
CA LEU A 52 2.46 9.35 0.15
C LEU A 52 0.97 9.54 0.49
N GLU A 53 0.35 10.53 -0.15
CA GLU A 53 -1.08 10.82 -0.01
C GLU A 53 -1.91 9.59 -0.40
N SER A 54 -2.88 9.23 0.44
CA SER A 54 -3.52 7.92 0.40
C SER A 54 -4.46 7.75 -0.78
N VAL A 55 -5.22 8.79 -1.15
CA VAL A 55 -6.18 8.73 -2.26
C VAL A 55 -5.44 8.69 -3.59
N ALA A 56 -4.44 9.56 -3.77
CA ALA A 56 -3.59 9.59 -4.96
C ALA A 56 -2.87 8.25 -5.16
N LEU A 57 -2.29 7.66 -4.10
CA LEU A 57 -1.62 6.37 -4.21
C LEU A 57 -2.60 5.22 -4.52
N LEU A 58 -3.81 5.23 -3.94
CA LEU A 58 -4.84 4.23 -4.28
C LEU A 58 -5.34 4.34 -5.72
N SER A 59 -5.29 5.53 -6.31
CA SER A 59 -5.77 5.79 -7.68
C SER A 59 -4.73 5.58 -8.79
N ALA A 60 -3.46 5.37 -8.43
CA ALA A 60 -2.32 5.30 -9.35
C ALA A 60 -2.17 3.92 -9.98
#